data_AF-A0AAD6V8A2-F1
#
_entry.id   AF-A0AAD6V8A2-F1
#
_cell.length_a   1.000
_cell.length_b   1.000
_cell.length_c   1.000
_cell.angle_alpha   90.00
_cell.angle_beta   90.00
_cell.angle_gamma   90.00
#
_symmetry.space_group_name_H-M   'P 1'
#
loop_
_entity.id
_entity.type
_entity.pdbx_description
1 polymer ?
#
loop_
_entity_poly.entity_id
_entity_poly.type
_entity_poly.pdbx_seq_one_letter_code
_entity_poly.pdbx_strand_id
1 'polypeptide(L)'
;MAICPYCKRDDFTGAHAVKSHIPKCNKRKNRGAQSSAFAARALERELTAARKAAEDAAEVAAMDVQMDFDEPPRPPSPVRLGPSGLPDRVRRPTRKIIDMMPAPPPPVIIPPPNSQPQPDPPAHNALECTRRWVEIKPNAHGVYKVYANRPTHDPDKSVKLEQLCETDELLPTDGTAPAELSQQRQVAQPPCSTWKNPVHSVLEYNQQAIVSSLRMSLSLVPVWD
;
A
#
# COMPACT_ATOMS: atom_id res chain seq x y z
N MET A 1 -15.95 50.58 34.57
CA MET A 1 -16.93 50.39 33.48
C MET A 1 -16.63 49.09 32.77
N ALA A 2 -17.63 48.29 32.45
CA ALA A 2 -17.43 46.99 31.80
C ALA A 2 -17.87 47.09 30.34
N ILE A 3 -17.03 46.63 29.41
CA ILE A 3 -17.25 46.76 27.96
C ILE A 3 -17.56 45.39 27.37
N CYS A 4 -18.59 45.30 26.53
CA CYS A 4 -18.88 44.06 25.81
C CYS A 4 -17.82 43.82 24.71
N PRO A 5 -17.14 42.66 24.68
CA PRO A 5 -16.05 42.39 23.73
C PRO A 5 -16.53 42.28 22.27
N TYR A 6 -17.84 42.10 22.05
CA TYR A 6 -18.41 41.89 20.71
C TYR A 6 -18.96 43.17 20.08
N CYS A 7 -19.73 43.96 20.84
CA CYS A 7 -20.36 45.18 20.32
C CYS A 7 -19.64 46.47 20.73
N LYS A 8 -18.65 46.39 21.63
CA LYS A 8 -17.91 47.53 22.20
C LYS A 8 -18.78 48.57 22.92
N ARG A 9 -20.03 48.25 23.28
CA ARG A 9 -20.84 49.11 24.16
C ARG A 9 -20.27 49.10 25.57
N ASP A 10 -20.24 50.27 26.18
CA ASP A 10 -19.74 50.60 27.51
C ASP A 10 -20.84 51.10 28.47
N ASP A 11 -22.09 51.17 28.01
CA ASP A 11 -23.31 51.56 28.75
C ASP A 11 -23.67 50.65 29.96
N PHE A 12 -22.78 49.75 30.40
CA PHE A 12 -23.07 48.76 31.43
C PHE A 12 -22.64 49.22 32.82
N THR A 13 -23.60 49.26 33.75
CA THR A 13 -23.41 49.69 35.15
C THR A 13 -22.58 48.71 35.99
N GLY A 14 -22.22 47.54 35.47
CA GLY A 14 -21.38 46.57 36.17
C GLY A 14 -21.16 45.27 35.39
N ALA A 15 -20.31 44.39 35.93
CA ALA A 15 -19.96 43.11 35.30
C ALA A 15 -21.16 42.18 35.09
N HIS A 16 -22.14 42.20 36.00
CA HIS A 16 -23.36 41.39 35.89
C HIS A 16 -24.23 41.80 34.68
N ALA A 17 -24.31 43.09 34.37
CA ALA A 17 -25.04 43.58 33.19
C ALA A 17 -24.37 43.15 31.88
N VAL A 18 -23.02 43.10 31.84
CA VAL A 18 -22.30 42.54 30.69
C VAL A 18 -22.53 41.04 30.54
N LYS A 19 -22.50 40.29 31.64
CA LYS A 19 -22.77 38.84 31.63
C LYS A 19 -24.17 38.51 31.08
N SER A 20 -25.20 39.27 31.47
CA SER A 20 -26.57 39.07 30.93
C SER A 20 -26.73 39.57 29.49
N HIS A 21 -25.90 40.53 29.05
CA HIS A 21 -25.89 41.03 27.67
C HIS A 21 -25.23 40.08 26.67
N ILE A 22 -24.08 39.47 27.01
CA ILE A 22 -23.30 38.60 26.12
C ILE A 22 -24.14 37.50 25.41
N PRO A 23 -25.05 36.76 26.06
CA PRO A 23 -25.89 35.77 25.37
C PRO A 23 -26.92 36.40 24.42
N LYS A 24 -27.35 37.64 24.69
CA LYS A 24 -28.34 38.39 23.88
C LYS A 24 -27.69 39.33 22.85
N CYS A 25 -26.36 39.36 22.77
CA CYS A 25 -25.64 40.29 21.90
C CYS A 25 -25.75 39.88 20.43
N ASN A 26 -26.49 40.65 19.63
CA ASN A 26 -26.65 40.40 18.18
C ASN A 26 -25.32 40.36 17.43
N LYS A 27 -24.32 41.19 17.80
CA LYS A 27 -22.99 41.17 17.18
C LYS A 27 -22.26 39.84 17.42
N ARG A 28 -22.40 39.24 18.61
CA ARG A 28 -21.86 37.91 18.91
C ARG A 28 -22.53 36.84 18.05
N LYS A 29 -23.88 36.85 18.01
CA LYS A 29 -24.68 35.89 17.22
C LYS A 29 -24.32 35.96 15.73
N ASN A 30 -24.25 37.16 15.16
CA ASN A 30 -23.91 37.35 13.76
C ASN A 30 -22.46 36.94 13.45
N ARG A 31 -21.50 37.22 14.35
CA ARG A 31 -20.12 36.79 14.17
C ARG A 31 -19.99 35.25 14.19
N GLY A 32 -20.72 34.58 15.08
CA GLY A 32 -20.78 33.12 15.12
C GLY A 32 -21.35 32.51 13.84
N ALA A 33 -22.42 33.09 13.30
CA ALA A 33 -23.02 32.66 12.04
C ALA A 33 -22.09 32.90 10.83
N GLN A 34 -21.35 34.02 10.83
CA GLN A 34 -20.35 34.28 9.78
C GLN A 34 -19.17 33.32 9.87
N SER A 35 -18.68 33.00 11.08
CA SER A 35 -17.58 32.05 11.24
C SER A 35 -17.98 30.61 10.85
N SER A 36 -19.20 30.18 11.18
CA SER A 36 -19.68 28.85 10.77
C SER A 36 -19.91 28.76 9.26
N ALA A 37 -20.46 29.81 8.63
CA ALA A 37 -20.60 29.86 7.17
C ALA A 37 -19.25 29.83 6.45
N PHE A 38 -18.23 30.51 7.00
CA PHE A 38 -16.88 30.46 6.46
C PHE A 38 -16.27 29.06 6.59
N ALA A 39 -16.42 28.41 7.76
CA ALA A 39 -15.95 27.04 7.98
C ALA A 39 -16.64 26.04 7.04
N ALA A 40 -17.96 26.16 6.82
CA ALA A 40 -18.70 25.31 5.89
C ALA A 40 -18.19 25.48 4.45
N ARG A 41 -17.95 26.71 4.00
CA ARG A 41 -17.37 26.98 2.67
C ARG A 41 -15.94 26.47 2.53
N ALA A 42 -15.15 26.51 3.60
CA ALA A 42 -13.80 25.96 3.60
C ALA A 42 -13.83 24.42 3.44
N LEU A 43 -14.69 23.74 4.20
CA LEU A 43 -14.91 22.30 4.09
C LEU A 43 -15.38 21.88 2.69
N GLU A 44 -16.31 22.63 2.11
CA GLU A 44 -16.82 22.35 0.74
C GLU A 44 -15.70 22.49 -0.32
N ARG A 45 -14.81 23.49 -0.17
CA ARG A 45 -13.63 23.65 -1.04
C ARG A 45 -12.64 22.48 -0.89
N GLU A 46 -12.46 22.00 0.33
CA GLU A 46 -11.56 20.86 0.58
C GLU A 46 -12.11 19.57 -0.03
N LEU A 47 -13.41 19.30 0.13
CA LEU A 47 -14.07 18.13 -0.47
C LEU A 47 -14.04 18.16 -1.99
N THR A 48 -14.28 19.33 -2.59
CA THR A 48 -14.21 19.51 -4.04
C THR A 48 -12.78 19.38 -4.58
N ALA A 49 -11.78 19.91 -3.87
CA ALA A 49 -10.37 19.71 -4.21
C ALA A 49 -9.96 18.23 -4.10
N ALA A 50 -10.38 17.53 -3.05
CA ALA A 50 -10.11 16.10 -2.88
C ALA A 50 -10.75 15.25 -3.98
N ARG A 51 -12.00 15.55 -4.36
CA ARG A 51 -12.68 14.87 -5.47
C ARG A 51 -11.94 15.09 -6.79
N LYS A 52 -11.54 16.34 -7.08
CA LYS A 52 -10.79 16.64 -8.29
C LYS A 52 -9.43 15.93 -8.31
N ALA A 53 -8.72 15.91 -7.20
CA ALA A 53 -7.44 15.19 -7.10
C ALA A 53 -7.61 13.67 -7.31
N ALA A 54 -8.72 13.08 -6.87
CA ALA A 54 -9.03 11.67 -7.12
C ALA A 54 -9.37 11.41 -8.61
N GLU A 55 -10.10 12.32 -9.26
CA GLU A 55 -10.39 12.24 -10.71
C GLU A 55 -9.09 12.37 -11.52
N ASP A 56 -8.23 13.35 -11.21
CA ASP A 56 -6.92 13.53 -11.85
C ASP A 56 -6.00 12.30 -11.65
N ALA A 57 -5.99 11.72 -10.43
CA ALA A 57 -5.22 10.51 -10.14
C ALA A 57 -5.73 9.28 -10.92
N ALA A 58 -7.04 9.15 -11.10
CA ALA A 58 -7.64 8.09 -11.90
C ALA A 58 -7.30 8.23 -13.40
N GLU A 59 -7.25 9.46 -13.92
CA GLU A 59 -6.82 9.73 -15.30
C GLU A 59 -5.36 9.32 -15.53
N VAL A 60 -4.45 9.69 -14.61
CA VAL A 60 -3.03 9.29 -14.68
C VAL A 60 -2.89 7.76 -14.62
N ALA A 61 -3.62 7.09 -13.73
CA ALA A 61 -3.61 5.63 -13.64
C ALA A 61 -4.15 4.97 -14.92
N ALA A 62 -5.15 5.54 -15.57
CA ALA A 62 -5.67 5.03 -16.84
C ALA A 62 -4.65 5.17 -17.99
N MET A 63 -3.86 6.25 -18.02
CA MET A 63 -2.79 6.42 -19.00
C MET A 63 -1.65 5.41 -18.80
N ASP A 64 -1.34 5.04 -17.55
CA ASP A 64 -0.28 4.05 -17.24
C ASP A 64 -0.66 2.63 -17.69
N VAL A 65 -1.94 2.25 -17.60
CA VAL A 65 -2.41 0.94 -18.10
C VAL A 65 -2.29 0.81 -19.62
N GLN A 66 -2.31 1.93 -20.36
CA GLN A 66 -2.18 1.92 -21.81
C GLN A 66 -0.72 1.89 -22.30
N MET A 67 0.26 2.02 -21.40
CA MET A 67 1.65 1.71 -21.71
C MET A 67 1.80 0.20 -21.74
N ASP A 68 1.44 -0.38 -22.89
CA ASP A 68 1.60 -1.79 -23.24
C ASP A 68 2.95 -2.29 -22.71
N PHE A 69 2.87 -3.20 -21.73
CA PHE A 69 3.99 -4.02 -21.32
C PHE A 69 4.37 -4.85 -22.54
N ASP A 70 5.37 -4.40 -23.30
CA ASP A 70 5.95 -5.17 -24.41
C ASP A 70 6.24 -6.57 -23.87
N GLU A 71 5.38 -7.54 -24.24
CA GLU A 71 5.55 -8.93 -23.83
C GLU A 71 6.96 -9.32 -24.26
N PRO A 72 7.84 -9.72 -23.31
CA PRO A 72 9.22 -10.02 -23.65
C PRO A 72 9.21 -11.03 -24.79
N PRO A 73 10.05 -10.84 -25.83
CA PRO A 73 9.99 -11.63 -27.05
C PRO A 73 10.00 -13.11 -26.67
N ARG A 74 8.90 -13.80 -27.03
CA ARG A 74 8.69 -15.20 -26.65
C ARG A 74 9.91 -16.00 -27.11
N PRO A 75 10.52 -16.84 -26.24
CA PRO A 75 11.70 -17.61 -26.62
C PRO A 75 11.38 -18.44 -27.87
N PRO A 76 12.34 -18.58 -28.81
CA PRO A 76 12.11 -19.33 -30.03
C PRO A 76 11.69 -20.76 -29.66
N SER A 77 10.54 -21.20 -30.21
CA SER A 77 10.07 -22.57 -29.99
C SER A 77 11.15 -23.58 -30.38
N PRO A 78 11.39 -24.63 -29.58
CA PRO A 78 12.40 -25.62 -29.87
C PRO A 78 12.15 -26.23 -31.25
N VAL A 79 13.16 -26.17 -32.13
CA VAL A 79 13.10 -26.76 -33.47
C VAL A 79 12.96 -28.27 -33.31
N ARG A 80 11.82 -28.82 -33.75
CA ARG A 80 11.65 -30.27 -33.82
C ARG A 80 12.55 -30.79 -34.94
N LEU A 81 13.57 -31.56 -34.56
CA LEU A 81 14.42 -32.27 -35.50
C LEU A 81 13.69 -33.54 -35.94
N GLY A 82 13.58 -33.74 -37.25
CA GLY A 82 13.08 -35.00 -37.78
C GLY A 82 14.07 -36.14 -37.53
N PRO A 83 13.68 -37.41 -37.78
CA PRO A 83 14.57 -38.57 -37.64
C PRO A 83 15.82 -38.51 -38.53
N SER A 84 15.83 -37.66 -39.56
CA SER A 84 16.99 -37.39 -40.41
C SER A 84 17.97 -36.34 -39.84
N GLY A 85 17.71 -35.76 -38.66
CA GLY A 85 18.50 -34.69 -38.06
C GLY A 85 18.36 -33.33 -38.76
N LEU A 86 17.55 -33.25 -39.81
CA LEU A 86 17.25 -32.01 -40.50
C LEU A 86 16.05 -31.31 -39.84
N PRO A 87 16.00 -29.96 -39.84
CA PRO A 87 14.83 -29.23 -39.38
C PRO A 87 13.61 -29.66 -40.19
N ASP A 88 12.54 -30.06 -39.50
CA ASP A 88 11.29 -30.41 -40.14
C ASP A 88 10.66 -29.14 -40.75
N ARG A 89 10.95 -28.90 -42.03
CA ARG A 89 10.40 -27.78 -42.77
C ARG A 89 8.99 -28.14 -43.21
N VAL A 90 7.99 -27.71 -42.45
CA VAL A 90 6.59 -27.71 -42.90
C VAL A 90 6.52 -26.89 -44.19
N ARG A 91 6.40 -27.58 -45.33
CA ARG A 91 6.28 -26.93 -46.64
C ARG A 91 4.94 -26.21 -46.68
N ARG A 92 4.96 -24.88 -46.84
CA ARG A 92 3.74 -24.12 -47.10
C ARG A 92 3.14 -24.62 -48.42
N PRO A 93 1.83 -24.93 -48.49
CA PRO A 93 1.20 -25.28 -49.76
C PRO A 93 1.34 -24.12 -50.74
N THR A 94 1.51 -24.43 -52.02
CA THR A 94 1.60 -23.41 -53.06
C THR A 94 0.24 -22.73 -53.23
N ARG A 95 0.22 -21.50 -53.73
CA ARG A 95 -1.02 -20.73 -53.93
C ARG A 95 -2.05 -21.49 -54.78
N LYS A 96 -1.59 -22.20 -55.82
CA LYS A 96 -2.42 -23.08 -56.66
C LYS A 96 -3.14 -24.18 -55.87
N ILE A 97 -2.49 -24.75 -54.85
CA ILE A 97 -3.10 -25.78 -53.99
C ILE A 97 -4.17 -25.14 -53.11
N ILE A 98 -3.88 -23.97 -52.54
CA ILE A 98 -4.83 -23.22 -51.69
C ILE A 98 -6.09 -22.85 -52.50
N ASP A 99 -5.92 -22.38 -53.74
CA ASP A 99 -7.03 -21.97 -54.61
C ASP A 99 -7.88 -23.17 -55.09
N MET A 100 -7.32 -24.39 -55.12
CA MET A 100 -8.03 -25.62 -55.46
C MET A 100 -8.67 -26.33 -54.25
N MET A 101 -8.44 -25.85 -53.02
CA MET A 101 -9.07 -26.44 -51.85
C MET A 101 -10.58 -26.15 -51.87
N PRO A 102 -11.42 -27.13 -51.56
CA PRO A 102 -12.85 -26.88 -51.40
C PRO A 102 -13.06 -25.85 -50.29
N ALA A 103 -14.09 -25.01 -50.46
CA ALA A 103 -14.48 -24.06 -49.43
C ALA A 103 -14.70 -24.81 -48.10
N PRO A 104 -14.19 -24.29 -46.96
CA PRO A 104 -14.39 -24.93 -45.68
C PRO A 104 -15.90 -25.08 -45.43
N PRO A 105 -16.35 -26.19 -44.82
CA PRO A 105 -17.75 -26.37 -44.51
C PRO A 105 -18.22 -25.21 -43.61
N PRO A 106 -19.49 -24.79 -43.74
CA PRO A 106 -20.03 -23.77 -42.84
C PRO A 106 -19.81 -24.23 -41.39
N PRO A 107 -19.40 -23.31 -40.49
CA PRO A 107 -19.18 -23.67 -39.10
C PRO A 107 -20.47 -24.28 -38.54
N VAL A 108 -20.37 -25.52 -38.07
CA VAL A 108 -21.49 -26.16 -37.38
C VAL A 108 -21.76 -25.33 -36.14
N ILE A 109 -22.94 -24.73 -36.06
CA ILE A 109 -23.44 -24.12 -34.82
C ILE A 109 -23.69 -25.28 -33.87
N ILE A 110 -22.66 -25.65 -33.12
CA ILE A 110 -22.81 -26.57 -32.00
C ILE A 110 -23.62 -25.78 -30.97
N PRO A 111 -24.87 -26.17 -30.67
CA PRO A 111 -25.60 -25.51 -29.61
C PRO A 111 -24.75 -25.60 -28.34
N PRO A 112 -24.63 -24.51 -27.56
CA PRO A 112 -23.92 -24.56 -26.30
C PRO A 112 -24.45 -25.75 -25.51
N PRO A 113 -23.58 -26.59 -24.93
CA PRO A 113 -24.03 -27.71 -24.12
C PRO A 113 -25.05 -27.17 -23.13
N ASN A 114 -26.24 -27.79 -23.14
CA ASN A 114 -27.35 -27.42 -22.27
C ASN A 114 -26.86 -27.60 -20.84
N SER A 115 -26.33 -26.51 -20.28
CA SER A 115 -25.78 -26.45 -18.95
C SER A 115 -27.00 -26.39 -18.05
N GLN A 116 -27.61 -27.54 -17.79
CA GLN A 116 -28.55 -27.64 -16.69
C GLN A 116 -27.84 -27.07 -15.46
N PRO A 117 -28.44 -26.12 -14.74
CA PRO A 117 -27.88 -25.63 -13.49
C PRO A 117 -27.71 -26.85 -12.58
N GLN A 118 -26.47 -27.26 -12.38
CA GLN A 118 -26.16 -28.26 -11.37
C GLN A 118 -26.62 -27.64 -10.04
N PRO A 119 -27.47 -28.32 -9.24
CA PRO A 119 -27.92 -27.78 -7.98
C PRO A 119 -26.69 -27.40 -7.15
N ASP A 120 -26.64 -26.13 -6.76
CA ASP A 120 -25.56 -25.59 -5.95
C ASP A 120 -25.32 -26.53 -4.77
N PRO A 121 -24.07 -26.96 -4.51
CA PRO A 121 -23.77 -27.73 -3.32
C PRO A 121 -24.28 -26.95 -2.11
N PRO A 122 -24.83 -27.64 -1.08
CA PRO A 122 -25.36 -26.96 0.09
C PRO A 122 -24.30 -25.99 0.60
N ALA A 123 -24.71 -24.73 0.78
CA ALA A 123 -23.86 -23.68 1.30
C ALA A 123 -23.25 -24.16 2.62
N HIS A 124 -22.04 -24.72 2.52
CA HIS A 124 -21.18 -24.84 3.68
C HIS A 124 -21.06 -23.41 4.17
N ASN A 125 -21.50 -23.18 5.42
CA ASN A 125 -21.23 -21.97 6.16
C ASN A 125 -19.72 -21.75 6.17
N ALA A 126 -19.19 -21.19 5.08
CA ALA A 126 -17.91 -20.55 5.05
C ALA A 126 -18.13 -19.34 5.95
N LEU A 127 -17.83 -19.53 7.24
CA LEU A 127 -17.54 -18.42 8.13
C LEU A 127 -16.68 -17.48 7.32
N GLU A 128 -17.21 -16.30 6.99
CA GLU A 128 -16.48 -15.22 6.35
C GLU A 128 -15.33 -14.88 7.31
N CYS A 129 -14.23 -15.61 7.19
CA CYS A 129 -12.98 -15.24 7.79
C CYS A 129 -12.56 -14.02 7.01
N THR A 130 -13.02 -12.86 7.46
CA THR A 130 -12.56 -11.54 7.02
C THR A 130 -11.04 -11.62 7.04
N ARG A 131 -10.43 -11.69 5.85
CA ARG A 131 -8.97 -11.80 5.69
C ARG A 131 -8.38 -10.51 6.23
N ARG A 132 -7.99 -10.53 7.52
CA ARG A 132 -7.33 -9.41 8.17
C ARG A 132 -5.87 -9.50 7.77
N TRP A 133 -5.50 -8.68 6.79
CA TRP A 133 -4.09 -8.46 6.47
C TRP A 133 -3.39 -7.94 7.72
N VAL A 134 -2.43 -8.71 8.23
CA VAL A 134 -1.62 -8.33 9.39
C VAL A 134 -0.27 -7.86 8.88
N GLU A 135 -0.01 -6.57 9.06
CA GLU A 135 1.30 -5.98 8.82
C GLU A 135 2.18 -6.17 10.06
N ILE A 136 3.35 -6.77 9.89
CA ILE A 136 4.35 -6.87 10.95
C ILE A 136 5.20 -5.60 10.94
N LYS A 137 5.68 -5.17 12.12
CA LYS A 137 6.63 -4.05 12.23
C LYS A 137 7.82 -4.25 11.29
N PRO A 138 8.29 -3.20 10.59
CA PRO A 138 9.46 -3.29 9.74
C PRO A 138 10.71 -3.65 10.56
N ASN A 139 11.61 -4.42 9.94
CA ASN A 139 12.90 -4.75 10.53
C ASN A 139 13.84 -3.52 10.56
N ALA A 140 15.05 -3.67 11.09
CA ALA A 140 16.05 -2.60 11.16
C ALA A 140 16.43 -2.00 9.78
N HIS A 141 16.12 -2.70 8.69
CA HIS A 141 16.35 -2.27 7.31
C HIS A 141 15.09 -1.66 6.65
N GLY A 142 14.00 -1.49 7.40
CA GLY A 142 12.74 -0.92 6.89
C GLY A 142 11.87 -1.88 6.10
N VAL A 143 12.20 -3.17 6.02
CA VAL A 143 11.43 -4.17 5.27
C VAL A 143 10.37 -4.78 6.18
N TYR A 144 9.13 -4.86 5.70
CA TYR A 144 8.01 -5.51 6.38
C TYR A 144 7.38 -6.59 5.50
N LYS A 145 6.71 -7.57 6.13
CA LYS A 145 5.95 -8.63 5.46
C LYS A 145 4.48 -8.52 5.84
N VAL A 146 3.60 -8.65 4.86
CA VAL A 146 2.14 -8.63 5.05
C VAL A 146 1.63 -10.05 4.90
N TYR A 147 0.92 -10.55 5.91
CA TYR A 147 0.34 -11.90 5.89
C TYR A 147 -1.17 -11.81 5.85
N ALA A 148 -1.81 -12.70 5.08
CA ALA A 148 -3.27 -12.76 4.99
C ALA A 148 -3.95 -13.17 6.30
N ASN A 149 -3.20 -13.85 7.18
CA ASN A 149 -3.59 -14.26 8.52
C ASN A 149 -2.41 -14.03 9.48
N ARG A 150 -2.67 -13.82 10.77
CA ARG A 150 -1.61 -13.69 11.78
C ARG A 150 -0.78 -14.98 11.78
N PRO A 151 0.53 -14.94 11.47
CA PRO A 151 1.35 -16.12 11.54
C PRO A 151 1.30 -16.65 12.98
N THR A 152 0.86 -17.89 13.15
CA THR A 152 0.81 -18.60 14.44
C THR A 152 2.21 -18.91 14.94
N HIS A 153 3.19 -18.90 14.05
CA HIS A 153 4.58 -19.21 14.32
C HIS A 153 5.45 -18.01 13.98
N ASP A 154 6.22 -17.54 14.97
CA ASP A 154 7.21 -16.48 14.80
C ASP A 154 8.56 -17.15 14.49
N PRO A 155 9.02 -17.18 13.22
CA PRO A 155 10.25 -17.86 12.85
C PRO A 155 11.44 -17.30 13.62
N ASP A 156 11.44 -15.99 13.94
CA ASP A 156 12.55 -15.33 14.63
C ASP A 156 12.67 -15.76 16.10
N LYS A 157 11.59 -16.26 16.71
CA LYS A 157 11.62 -16.79 18.09
C LYS A 157 11.87 -18.29 18.18
N SER A 158 11.53 -19.00 17.12
CA SER A 158 11.52 -20.47 17.08
C SER A 158 12.78 -21.04 16.44
N VAL A 159 13.37 -20.32 15.50
CA VAL A 159 14.63 -20.68 14.86
C VAL A 159 15.77 -20.26 15.77
N LYS A 160 16.47 -21.23 16.35
CA LYS A 160 17.73 -20.98 17.04
C LYS A 160 18.85 -20.85 16.01
N LEU A 161 19.87 -20.06 16.33
CA LEU A 161 21.04 -19.87 15.46
C LEU A 161 21.69 -21.21 15.07
N GLU A 162 21.69 -22.17 15.99
CA GLU A 162 22.15 -23.56 15.79
C GLU A 162 21.46 -24.24 14.60
N GLN A 163 20.14 -24.05 14.45
CA GLN A 163 19.35 -24.64 13.37
C GLN A 163 19.59 -24.00 12.00
N LEU A 164 20.16 -22.79 11.96
CA LEU A 164 20.52 -22.11 10.70
C LEU A 164 21.90 -22.52 10.19
N CYS A 165 22.76 -23.04 11.08
CA CYS A 165 24.12 -23.46 10.75
C CYS A 165 24.24 -24.97 10.51
N GLU A 166 23.24 -25.76 10.91
CA GLU A 166 23.17 -27.20 10.69
C GLU A 166 22.30 -27.52 9.46
N THR A 167 22.74 -27.10 8.27
CA THR A 167 22.29 -27.75 7.04
C THR A 167 23.28 -28.86 6.70
N ASP A 168 22.80 -30.11 6.68
CA ASP A 168 23.60 -31.31 6.37
C ASP A 168 24.37 -31.21 5.02
N GLU A 169 23.99 -30.28 4.14
CA GLU A 169 24.70 -30.00 2.88
C GLU A 169 26.05 -29.27 3.06
N LEU A 170 26.33 -28.68 4.23
CA LEU A 170 27.59 -27.97 4.51
C LEU A 170 28.57 -28.77 5.38
N LEU A 171 28.19 -29.96 5.83
CA LEU A 171 29.14 -30.88 6.45
C LEU A 171 29.91 -31.60 5.33
N PRO A 172 31.22 -31.32 5.12
CA PRO A 172 32.03 -32.13 4.23
C PRO A 172 32.04 -33.56 4.78
N THR A 173 31.44 -34.49 4.04
CA THR A 173 31.30 -35.89 4.44
C THR A 173 32.61 -36.67 4.46
N ASP A 174 33.75 -36.06 4.14
CA ASP A 174 35.03 -36.74 4.08
C ASP A 174 36.07 -36.04 4.94
N GLY A 175 36.49 -36.73 6.01
CA GLY A 175 37.44 -36.28 7.01
C GLY A 175 38.86 -36.10 6.47
N THR A 176 39.10 -35.01 5.76
CA THR A 176 40.43 -34.51 5.46
C THR A 176 40.50 -33.04 5.84
N ALA A 177 40.92 -32.76 7.08
CA ALA A 177 41.22 -31.41 7.53
C ALA A 177 42.48 -30.90 6.81
N PRO A 178 42.44 -29.80 6.02
CA PRO A 178 43.65 -29.12 5.62
C PRO A 178 44.13 -28.27 6.80
N ALA A 179 45.13 -28.79 7.50
CA ALA A 179 45.85 -28.08 8.56
C ALA A 179 46.78 -27.02 7.96
N GLU A 180 46.27 -26.00 7.26
CA GLU A 180 47.18 -24.98 6.72
C GLU A 180 46.55 -23.63 6.34
N LEU A 181 45.77 -22.99 7.24
CA LEU A 181 45.40 -21.58 7.03
C LEU A 181 45.08 -20.85 8.34
N SER A 182 46.01 -20.94 9.31
CA SER A 182 45.93 -20.18 10.57
C SER A 182 46.80 -18.91 10.59
N GLN A 183 47.43 -18.51 9.49
CA GLN A 183 48.47 -17.46 9.53
C GLN A 183 48.22 -16.18 8.75
N GLN A 184 47.07 -15.96 8.12
CA GLN A 184 46.93 -14.79 7.24
C GLN A 184 45.56 -14.11 7.33
N ARG A 185 45.37 -13.32 8.39
CA ARG A 185 44.64 -12.03 8.36
C ARG A 185 44.64 -11.36 9.74
N GLN A 186 45.80 -10.86 10.16
CA GLN A 186 45.82 -9.67 11.01
C GLN A 186 45.72 -8.45 10.09
N VAL A 187 44.51 -8.15 9.62
CA VAL A 187 44.23 -6.83 9.04
C VAL A 187 43.77 -5.97 10.19
N ALA A 188 44.62 -4.99 10.54
CA ALA A 188 44.32 -3.96 11.52
C ALA A 188 42.91 -3.39 11.27
N GLN A 189 42.02 -3.59 12.23
CA GLN A 189 40.74 -2.88 12.24
C GLN A 189 41.05 -1.39 12.47
N PRO A 190 40.67 -0.48 11.56
CA PRO A 190 40.70 0.93 11.89
C PRO A 190 39.71 1.19 13.03
N PRO A 191 40.02 2.13 13.95
CA PRO A 191 39.12 2.47 15.03
C PRO A 191 37.78 2.90 14.44
N CYS A 192 36.70 2.25 14.88
CA CYS A 192 35.32 2.63 14.61
C CYS A 192 35.10 4.08 15.04
N SER A 193 35.35 5.03 14.13
CA SER A 193 34.82 6.37 14.26
C SER A 193 33.32 6.25 14.15
N THR A 194 32.64 6.78 15.16
CA THR A 194 31.19 6.84 15.29
C THR A 194 30.56 7.45 14.05
N TRP A 195 30.10 6.60 13.12
CA TRP A 195 29.15 7.00 12.10
C TRP A 195 27.83 7.29 12.81
N LYS A 196 27.65 8.54 13.23
CA LYS A 196 26.33 9.07 13.61
C LYS A 196 25.47 9.01 12.35
N ASN A 197 24.64 7.97 12.28
CA ASN A 197 23.64 7.79 11.25
C ASN A 197 22.73 9.04 11.21
N PRO A 198 22.69 9.82 10.11
CA PRO A 198 21.86 11.03 10.03
C PRO A 198 20.36 10.74 10.03
N VAL A 199 19.96 9.46 9.90
CA VAL A 199 18.55 9.03 9.84
C VAL A 199 17.82 9.21 11.16
N HIS A 200 18.52 9.21 12.30
CA HIS A 200 17.89 9.46 13.61
C HIS A 200 17.43 10.92 13.78
N SER A 201 18.03 11.88 13.07
CA SER A 201 17.66 13.30 13.21
C SER A 201 16.34 13.66 12.50
N VAL A 202 15.96 12.92 11.46
CA VAL A 202 14.72 13.21 10.69
C VAL A 202 13.48 12.65 11.40
N LEU A 203 13.62 11.52 12.11
CA LEU A 203 12.54 10.91 12.87
C LEU A 203 12.16 11.73 14.12
N GLU A 204 13.13 12.32 14.82
CA GLU A 204 12.86 13.19 15.97
C GLU A 204 12.16 14.50 15.56
N TYR A 205 12.50 15.06 14.40
CA TYR A 205 11.85 16.29 13.90
C TYR A 205 10.38 16.06 13.53
N ASN A 206 10.04 14.89 12.95
CA ASN A 206 8.66 14.56 12.61
C ASN A 206 7.80 14.23 13.84
N GLN A 207 8.36 13.63 14.89
CA GLN A 207 7.60 13.39 16.13
C GLN A 207 7.24 14.68 16.87
N GLN A 208 8.13 15.69 16.88
CA GLN A 208 7.82 16.99 17.50
C GLN A 208 6.75 17.78 16.73
N ALA A 209 6.70 17.69 15.40
CA ALA A 209 5.67 18.33 14.59
C ALA A 209 4.27 17.73 14.83
N ILE A 210 4.17 16.40 14.99
CA ILE A 210 2.88 15.73 15.21
C ILE A 210 2.33 16.05 16.61
N VAL A 211 3.19 16.05 17.65
CA VAL A 211 2.76 16.36 19.02
C VAL A 211 2.34 17.83 19.16
N SER A 212 3.00 18.76 18.46
CA SER A 212 2.61 20.17 18.48
C SER A 212 1.30 20.46 17.72
N SER A 213 1.03 19.73 16.64
CA SER A 213 -0.25 19.81 15.91
C SER A 213 -1.44 19.32 16.76
N LEU A 214 -1.29 18.17 17.44
CA LEU A 214 -2.35 17.60 18.30
C LEU A 214 -2.66 18.46 19.53
N ARG A 215 -1.68 19.19 20.06
CA ARG A 215 -1.88 20.06 21.23
C ARG A 215 -2.70 21.31 20.91
N MET A 216 -2.72 21.76 19.64
CA MET A 216 -3.57 22.89 19.22
C MET A 216 -5.02 22.48 18.96
N SER A 217 -5.28 21.21 18.65
CA SER A 217 -6.64 20.72 18.36
C SER A 217 -7.47 20.48 19.62
N LEU A 218 -6.84 20.15 20.76
CA LEU A 218 -7.55 19.80 22.00
C LEU A 218 -8.02 21.01 22.84
N SER A 219 -7.59 22.24 22.50
CA SER A 219 -8.02 23.47 23.20
C SER A 219 -9.36 24.05 22.71
N LEU A 220 -10.07 23.38 21.79
CA LEU A 220 -11.28 23.91 21.15
C LEU A 220 -12.56 23.09 21.41
N VAL A 221 -12.58 22.22 22.44
CA VAL A 221 -13.84 21.62 22.89
C VAL A 221 -14.48 22.56 23.92
N PRO A 222 -15.53 23.32 23.57
CA PRO A 222 -16.32 24.02 24.58
C PRO A 222 -17.02 22.97 25.45
N VAL A 223 -16.73 22.97 26.74
CA VAL A 223 -17.56 22.33 27.75
C VAL A 223 -18.85 23.16 27.82
N TRP A 224 -19.97 22.55 27.44
CA TRP A 224 -21.29 23.12 27.66
C TRP A 224 -21.80 22.54 28.99
N ASP A 225 -21.81 23.38 30.02
CA ASP A 225 -22.68 23.24 31.20
C ASP A 225 -23.95 24.10 30.97
#